data_AF-A0A499UVU0-F1
#
_entry.id   AF-A0A499UVU0-F1
#
_cell.length_a   1.000
_cell.length_b   1.000
_cell.length_c   1.000
_cell.angle_alpha   90.00
_cell.angle_beta   90.00
_cell.angle_gamma   90.00
#
_symmetry.space_group_name_H-M   'P 1'
#
loop_
_entity.id
_entity.type
_entity.pdbx_description
1 polymer ?
#
loop_
_entity_poly.entity_id
_entity_poly.type
_entity_poly.pdbx_seq_one_letter_code
_entity_poly.pdbx_strand_id
1 'polypeptide(L)'
;MPWARLAEAGYAVARGVPWFASNLDLTIPSGRGIAPGNGAAVEVVRIVTGKTPQAAGKPLPPMHRETVLRTGAQRPLVVGDRLDTDIEGAYAGGVDSLLVLTGVTTPAQLLAAEPGHRPAYVDRDLRGLLAPQPEVALDEASGGFRCGGWTARVAQRALVLESEGKEPLDGLRALCAAAWSEAGDGVSEADAGKALARLGL
;
A
#
# COMPACT_ATOMS: atom_id res chain seq x y z
N MET A 1 -0.91 -19.06 21.28
CA MET A 1 -0.44 -20.38 20.79
C MET A 1 0.38 -21.05 21.89
N PRO A 2 0.13 -22.32 22.25
CA PRO A 2 0.93 -23.01 23.27
C PRO A 2 2.37 -23.25 22.80
N TRP A 3 3.35 -23.10 23.69
CA TRP A 3 4.78 -23.29 23.38
C TRP A 3 5.11 -24.67 22.80
N ALA A 4 4.45 -25.72 23.30
CA ALA A 4 4.61 -27.08 22.79
C ALA A 4 4.32 -27.19 21.28
N ARG A 5 3.39 -26.40 20.74
CA ARG A 5 3.10 -26.40 19.29
C ARG A 5 4.24 -25.79 18.47
N LEU A 6 4.92 -24.78 18.99
CA LEU A 6 6.10 -24.20 18.36
C LEU A 6 7.29 -25.17 18.38
N ALA A 7 7.45 -25.93 19.47
CA ALA A 7 8.45 -26.98 19.54
C ALA A 7 8.22 -28.06 18.47
N GLU A 8 6.99 -28.58 18.36
CA GLU A 8 6.64 -29.56 17.32
C GLU A 8 6.82 -29.01 15.89
N ALA A 9 6.46 -27.74 15.67
CA ALA A 9 6.73 -27.08 14.40
C ALA A 9 8.24 -27.02 14.09
N GLY A 10 9.06 -26.62 15.08
CA GLY A 10 10.52 -26.62 14.96
C GLY A 10 11.08 -27.99 14.57
N TYR A 11 10.64 -29.05 15.24
CA TYR A 11 11.08 -30.42 14.93
C TYR A 11 10.68 -30.85 13.51
N ALA A 12 9.43 -30.58 13.10
CA ALA A 12 8.94 -30.93 11.77
C ALA A 12 9.69 -30.17 10.67
N VAL A 13 9.87 -28.86 10.84
CA VAL A 13 10.58 -28.00 9.88
C VAL A 13 12.05 -28.40 9.79
N ALA A 14 12.72 -28.68 10.91
CA ALA A 14 14.10 -29.18 10.92
C ALA A 14 14.24 -30.47 10.09
N ARG A 15 13.29 -31.41 10.22
CA ARG A 15 13.22 -32.65 9.42
C ARG A 15 12.90 -32.46 7.92
N GLY A 16 12.63 -31.23 7.48
CA GLY A 16 12.41 -30.92 6.06
C GLY A 16 10.95 -31.00 5.62
N VAL A 17 10.00 -31.02 6.55
CA VAL A 17 8.58 -30.89 6.20
C VAL A 17 8.34 -29.52 5.54
N PRO A 18 7.64 -29.43 4.39
CA PRO A 18 7.27 -28.16 3.79
C PRO A 18 6.53 -27.26 4.77
N TRP A 19 6.95 -26.00 4.83
CA TRP A 19 6.45 -25.05 5.82
C TRP A 19 5.73 -23.90 5.14
N PHE A 20 4.44 -23.76 5.47
CA PHE A 20 3.58 -22.71 4.96
C PHE A 20 3.09 -21.82 6.10
N ALA A 21 2.97 -20.52 5.83
CA ALA A 21 2.40 -19.54 6.76
C ALA A 21 1.23 -18.79 6.10
N SER A 22 0.17 -18.51 6.86
CA SER A 22 -0.98 -17.77 6.34
C SER A 22 -0.64 -16.29 6.06
N ASN A 23 0.13 -15.65 6.93
CA ASN A 23 0.70 -14.31 6.77
C ASN A 23 1.97 -14.19 7.62
N LEU A 24 2.74 -13.12 7.42
CA LEU A 24 3.99 -12.86 8.14
C LEU A 24 3.89 -11.62 9.05
N ASP A 25 2.68 -11.19 9.39
CA ASP A 25 2.47 -9.98 10.18
C ASP A 25 3.08 -10.14 11.58
N LEU A 26 4.10 -9.34 11.88
CA LEU A 26 4.81 -9.41 13.16
C LEU A 26 3.92 -9.00 14.33
N THR A 27 2.96 -8.11 14.08
CA THR A 27 2.10 -7.53 15.10
C THR A 27 0.64 -7.55 14.69
N ILE A 28 -0.25 -7.50 15.68
CA ILE A 28 -1.69 -7.35 15.50
C ILE A 28 -2.22 -6.30 16.49
N PRO A 29 -2.99 -5.29 16.03
CA PRO A 29 -3.67 -4.35 16.92
C PRO A 29 -4.69 -5.07 17.81
N SER A 30 -4.80 -4.64 19.07
CA SER A 30 -5.81 -5.14 20.00
C SER A 30 -6.31 -4.00 20.90
N GLY A 31 -7.42 -4.20 21.61
CA GLY A 31 -7.94 -3.22 22.57
C GLY A 31 -6.99 -2.89 23.74
N ARG A 32 -5.92 -3.69 23.93
CA ARG A 32 -4.89 -3.47 24.96
C ARG A 32 -3.59 -2.84 24.41
N GLY A 33 -3.57 -2.51 23.12
CA GLY A 33 -2.37 -2.08 22.39
C GLY A 33 -1.91 -3.12 21.36
N ILE A 34 -0.65 -3.04 20.96
CA ILE A 34 -0.07 -3.89 19.92
C ILE A 34 0.36 -5.24 20.52
N ALA A 35 -0.12 -6.35 19.94
CA ALA A 35 0.20 -7.71 20.35
C ALA A 35 1.01 -8.46 19.28
N PRO A 36 1.68 -9.57 19.62
CA PRO A 36 2.36 -10.41 18.62
C PRO A 36 1.37 -11.02 17.61
N GLY A 37 1.67 -10.86 16.32
CA GLY A 37 0.94 -11.47 15.22
C GLY A 37 1.44 -12.88 14.87
N ASN A 38 0.95 -13.43 13.76
CA ASN A 38 1.38 -14.75 13.30
C ASN A 38 2.86 -14.77 12.87
N GLY A 39 3.35 -13.66 12.31
CA GLY A 39 4.76 -13.47 11.96
C GLY A 39 5.70 -13.67 13.14
N ALA A 40 5.33 -13.22 14.34
CA ALA A 40 6.14 -13.45 15.55
C ALA A 40 6.28 -14.94 15.90
N ALA A 41 5.21 -15.74 15.72
CA ALA A 41 5.28 -17.19 15.90
C ALA A 41 6.15 -17.86 14.81
N VAL A 42 6.08 -17.35 13.58
CA VAL A 42 6.95 -17.78 12.48
C VAL A 42 8.41 -17.48 12.78
N GLU A 43 8.75 -16.30 13.32
CA GLU A 43 10.13 -15.96 13.69
C GLU A 43 10.72 -16.94 14.69
N VAL A 44 9.96 -17.37 15.70
CA VAL A 44 10.45 -18.35 16.69
C VAL A 44 10.93 -19.63 16.01
N VAL A 45 10.14 -20.17 15.08
CA VAL A 45 10.50 -21.39 14.33
C VAL A 45 11.66 -21.12 13.37
N ARG A 46 11.69 -19.95 12.73
CA ARG A 46 12.77 -19.56 11.82
C ARG A 46 14.11 -19.47 12.54
N ILE A 47 14.16 -18.83 13.71
CA ILE A 47 15.39 -18.65 14.50
C ILE A 47 16.00 -20.00 14.88
N VAL A 48 15.19 -20.97 15.30
CA VAL A 48 15.70 -22.28 15.74
C VAL A 48 16.05 -23.23 14.60
N THR A 49 15.44 -23.05 13.42
CA THR A 49 15.64 -23.97 12.28
C THR A 49 16.50 -23.41 11.15
N GLY A 50 16.67 -22.08 11.07
CA GLY A 50 17.30 -21.39 9.94
C GLY A 50 16.51 -21.45 8.63
N LYS A 51 15.27 -21.99 8.63
CA LYS A 51 14.44 -22.14 7.43
C LYS A 51 13.40 -21.02 7.31
N THR A 52 12.91 -20.75 6.11
CA THR A 52 11.89 -19.73 5.84
C THR A 52 10.62 -20.38 5.29
N PRO A 53 9.41 -20.01 5.77
CA PRO A 53 8.17 -20.55 5.21
C PRO A 53 7.85 -19.96 3.84
N GLN A 54 7.03 -20.68 3.08
CA GLN A 54 6.27 -20.09 1.98
C GLN A 54 5.01 -19.43 2.56
N ALA A 55 4.85 -18.12 2.37
CA ALA A 55 3.65 -17.42 2.81
C ALA A 55 2.57 -17.45 1.72
N ALA A 56 1.30 -17.57 2.14
CA ALA A 56 0.16 -17.56 1.22
C ALA A 56 -0.59 -16.21 1.19
N GLY A 57 -0.40 -15.38 2.20
CA GLY A 57 -1.04 -14.06 2.34
C GLY A 57 -0.32 -12.95 1.60
N LYS A 58 -0.87 -11.74 1.71
CA LYS A 58 -0.29 -10.51 1.15
C LYS A 58 1.14 -10.27 1.68
N PRO A 59 2.03 -9.66 0.88
CA PRO A 59 1.82 -9.12 -0.47
C PRO A 59 1.89 -10.18 -1.58
N LEU A 60 2.03 -11.47 -1.25
CA LEU A 60 2.23 -12.48 -2.27
C LEU A 60 0.95 -12.67 -3.12
N PRO A 61 1.09 -12.84 -4.45
CA PRO A 61 -0.05 -13.00 -5.37
C PRO A 61 -1.05 -14.14 -5.10
N PRO A 62 -0.71 -15.29 -4.47
CA PRO A 62 -1.59 -16.46 -4.45
C PRO A 62 -3.01 -16.20 -3.95
N MET A 63 -3.17 -15.39 -2.89
CA MET A 63 -4.50 -15.11 -2.33
C MET A 63 -5.38 -14.28 -3.28
N HIS A 64 -4.82 -13.24 -3.91
CA HIS A 64 -5.54 -12.42 -4.87
C HIS A 64 -5.87 -13.21 -6.14
N ARG A 65 -4.89 -13.95 -6.66
CA ARG A 65 -5.07 -14.78 -7.85
C ARG A 65 -6.14 -15.84 -7.65
N GLU A 66 -6.14 -16.53 -6.51
CA GLU A 66 -7.16 -17.52 -6.18
C GLU A 66 -8.57 -16.89 -6.10
N THR A 67 -8.68 -15.68 -5.56
CA THR A 67 -9.96 -14.95 -5.49
C THR A 67 -10.48 -14.62 -6.89
N VAL A 68 -9.61 -14.14 -7.78
CA VAL A 68 -9.96 -13.85 -9.17
C VAL A 68 -10.42 -15.13 -9.90
N LEU A 69 -9.69 -16.23 -9.73
CA LEU A 69 -10.05 -17.52 -10.32
C LEU A 69 -11.41 -18.04 -9.83
N ARG A 70 -11.68 -17.96 -8.52
CA ARG A 70 -12.93 -18.44 -7.92
C ARG A 70 -14.15 -17.62 -8.33
N THR A 71 -13.97 -16.31 -8.49
CA THR A 71 -15.06 -15.38 -8.80
C THR A 71 -15.30 -15.23 -10.30
N GLY A 72 -14.31 -15.60 -11.14
CA GLY A 72 -14.33 -15.33 -12.57
C GLY A 72 -14.21 -13.83 -12.89
N ALA A 73 -13.68 -13.02 -11.97
CA ALA A 73 -13.54 -11.58 -12.15
C ALA A 73 -12.63 -11.24 -13.34
N GLN A 74 -13.08 -10.36 -14.23
CA GLN A 74 -12.31 -9.95 -15.41
C GLN A 74 -11.53 -8.64 -15.19
N ARG A 75 -12.05 -7.76 -14.33
CA ARG A 75 -11.42 -6.50 -13.93
C ARG A 75 -11.54 -6.31 -12.41
N PRO A 76 -10.84 -7.14 -11.62
CA PRO A 76 -10.86 -7.02 -10.17
C PRO A 76 -10.21 -5.70 -9.73
N LEU A 77 -10.71 -5.13 -8.64
CA LEU A 77 -10.11 -3.99 -7.95
C LEU A 77 -9.77 -4.42 -6.53
N VAL A 78 -8.50 -4.29 -6.14
CA VAL A 78 -8.08 -4.51 -4.74
C VAL A 78 -8.32 -3.23 -3.96
N VAL A 79 -9.00 -3.31 -2.82
CA VAL A 79 -9.24 -2.16 -1.94
C VAL A 79 -8.55 -2.41 -0.60
N GLY A 80 -7.76 -1.44 -0.13
CA GLY A 80 -7.02 -1.59 1.12
C GLY A 80 -6.39 -0.28 1.61
N ASP A 81 -5.74 -0.33 2.76
CA ASP A 81 -5.20 0.83 3.48
C ASP A 81 -3.68 0.78 3.66
N ARG A 82 -3.03 -0.30 3.19
CA ARG A 82 -1.59 -0.53 3.36
C ARG A 82 -0.86 -0.68 2.03
N LEU A 83 0.22 0.10 1.86
CA LEU A 83 1.08 0.01 0.69
C LEU A 83 1.79 -1.35 0.58
N ASP A 84 2.37 -1.82 1.68
CA ASP A 84 3.23 -3.01 1.78
C ASP A 84 2.49 -4.36 1.72
N THR A 85 1.16 -4.34 1.65
CA THR A 85 0.35 -5.56 1.58
C THR A 85 -0.74 -5.48 0.53
N ASP A 86 -1.63 -4.49 0.62
CA ASP A 86 -2.78 -4.39 -0.28
C ASP A 86 -2.36 -3.89 -1.66
N ILE A 87 -1.60 -2.81 -1.70
CA ILE A 87 -1.19 -2.17 -2.96
C ILE A 87 -0.10 -2.99 -3.64
N GLU A 88 0.92 -3.42 -2.88
CA GLU A 88 1.95 -4.33 -3.39
C GLU A 88 1.35 -5.65 -3.89
N GLY A 89 0.38 -6.22 -3.16
CA GLY A 89 -0.31 -7.44 -3.58
C GLY A 89 -1.12 -7.26 -4.86
N ALA A 90 -1.73 -6.09 -5.06
CA ALA A 90 -2.41 -5.75 -6.29
C ALA A 90 -1.44 -5.59 -7.46
N TYR A 91 -0.35 -4.85 -7.26
CA TYR A 91 0.72 -4.66 -8.24
C TYR A 91 1.33 -6.00 -8.68
N ALA A 92 1.74 -6.84 -7.72
CA ALA A 92 2.30 -8.16 -7.99
C ALA A 92 1.27 -9.11 -8.65
N GLY A 93 -0.02 -8.88 -8.39
CA GLY A 93 -1.13 -9.59 -9.04
C GLY A 93 -1.49 -9.08 -10.43
N GLY A 94 -0.94 -7.93 -10.87
CA GLY A 94 -1.29 -7.29 -12.13
C GLY A 94 -2.73 -6.77 -12.18
N VAL A 95 -3.25 -6.30 -11.04
CA VAL A 95 -4.63 -5.79 -10.90
C VAL A 95 -4.62 -4.38 -10.33
N ASP A 96 -5.65 -3.60 -10.67
CA ASP A 96 -5.80 -2.24 -10.16
C ASP A 96 -6.07 -2.25 -8.65
N SER A 97 -5.66 -1.16 -7.99
CA SER A 97 -5.88 -0.97 -6.56
C SER A 97 -6.45 0.40 -6.22
N LEU A 98 -7.29 0.43 -5.19
CA LEU A 98 -7.78 1.62 -4.51
C LEU A 98 -7.21 1.66 -3.09
N LEU A 99 -6.38 2.66 -2.81
CA LEU A 99 -5.95 2.98 -1.45
C LEU A 99 -7.02 3.82 -0.75
N VAL A 100 -7.47 3.39 0.43
CA VAL A 100 -8.30 4.18 1.34
C VAL A 100 -7.49 4.73 2.51
N LEU A 101 -7.70 6.01 2.85
CA LEU A 101 -6.96 6.71 3.91
C LEU A 101 -7.61 6.56 5.30
N THR A 102 -8.37 5.50 5.54
CA THR A 102 -8.99 5.21 6.86
C THR A 102 -8.09 4.44 7.82
N GLY A 103 -6.92 4.00 7.36
CA GLY A 103 -6.11 3.03 8.07
C GLY A 103 -4.64 3.45 8.24
N VAL A 104 -3.71 2.58 7.83
CA VAL A 104 -2.29 2.71 8.19
C VAL A 104 -1.53 3.74 7.34
N THR A 105 -1.79 3.76 6.03
CA THR A 105 -1.00 4.60 5.10
C THR A 105 -1.37 6.07 5.25
N THR A 106 -0.37 6.91 5.47
CA THR A 106 -0.51 8.38 5.49
C THR A 106 -0.29 8.99 4.11
N PRO A 107 -0.83 10.20 3.83
CA PRO A 107 -0.55 10.91 2.59
C PRO A 107 0.94 11.12 2.31
N ALA A 108 1.75 11.35 3.34
CA ALA A 108 3.20 11.49 3.20
C ALA A 108 3.86 10.19 2.73
N GLN A 109 3.47 9.04 3.29
CA GLN A 109 3.97 7.73 2.86
C GLN A 109 3.55 7.42 1.41
N LEU A 110 2.33 7.78 1.02
CA LEU A 110 1.83 7.60 -0.34
C LEU A 110 2.65 8.41 -1.37
N LEU A 111 2.97 9.67 -1.07
CA LEU A 111 3.79 10.50 -1.96
C LEU A 111 5.21 9.93 -2.14
N ALA A 112 5.74 9.27 -1.10
CA ALA A 112 7.03 8.59 -1.11
C ALA A 112 6.94 7.11 -1.53
N ALA A 113 5.86 6.66 -2.17
CA ALA A 113 5.72 5.27 -2.59
C ALA A 113 6.63 4.93 -3.79
N GLU A 114 7.34 3.81 -3.69
CA GLU A 114 8.06 3.18 -4.81
C GLU A 114 7.08 2.57 -5.84
N PRO A 115 7.50 2.27 -7.07
CA PRO A 115 6.58 1.84 -8.13
C PRO A 115 5.62 0.69 -7.76
N GLY A 116 6.09 -0.31 -7.01
CA GLY A 116 5.27 -1.44 -6.57
C GLY A 116 4.20 -1.08 -5.53
N HIS A 117 4.29 0.11 -4.94
CA HIS A 117 3.41 0.61 -3.89
C HIS A 117 2.51 1.77 -4.36
N ARG A 118 2.51 2.10 -5.65
CA ARG A 118 1.67 3.18 -6.19
C ARG A 118 0.29 2.65 -6.56
N PRO A 119 -0.79 3.07 -5.88
CA PRO A 119 -2.14 2.62 -6.21
C PRO A 119 -2.66 3.28 -7.49
N ALA A 120 -3.61 2.62 -8.16
CA ALA A 120 -4.29 3.21 -9.32
C ALA A 120 -5.28 4.31 -8.90
N TYR A 121 -5.91 4.14 -7.74
CA TYR A 121 -6.91 5.05 -7.18
C TYR A 121 -6.61 5.36 -5.72
N VAL A 122 -7.02 6.55 -5.27
CA VAL A 122 -6.86 6.99 -3.87
C VAL A 122 -8.14 7.69 -3.46
N ASP A 123 -8.72 7.27 -2.33
CA ASP A 123 -9.89 7.92 -1.75
C ASP A 123 -9.81 7.98 -0.22
N ARG A 124 -10.69 8.76 0.40
CA ARG A 124 -10.75 8.92 1.85
C ARG A 124 -11.15 7.61 2.49
N ASP A 125 -12.16 6.96 1.92
CA ASP A 125 -12.80 5.76 2.44
C ASP A 125 -13.61 5.05 1.34
N LEU A 126 -14.36 4.01 1.73
CA LEU A 126 -15.13 3.17 0.81
C LEU A 126 -16.24 3.91 0.04
N ARG A 127 -16.65 5.12 0.46
CA ARG A 127 -17.61 5.94 -0.31
C ARG A 127 -17.06 6.32 -1.68
N GLY A 128 -15.73 6.35 -1.85
CA GLY A 128 -15.07 6.55 -3.14
C GLY A 128 -15.48 5.54 -4.21
N LEU A 129 -15.92 4.34 -3.83
CA LEU A 129 -16.41 3.33 -4.76
C LEU A 129 -17.71 3.73 -5.49
N LEU A 130 -18.41 4.76 -5.00
CA LEU A 130 -19.70 5.19 -5.52
C LEU A 130 -19.60 6.29 -6.58
N ALA A 131 -18.41 6.84 -6.83
CA ALA A 131 -18.19 7.92 -7.78
C ALA A 131 -16.94 7.69 -8.62
N PRO A 132 -16.91 8.14 -9.89
CA PRO A 132 -15.68 8.15 -10.67
C PRO A 132 -14.62 9.04 -10.02
N GLN A 133 -13.39 8.54 -9.91
CA GLN A 133 -12.25 9.38 -9.54
C GLN A 133 -11.97 10.38 -10.67
N PRO A 134 -11.80 11.69 -10.39
CA PRO A 134 -11.37 12.66 -11.38
C PRO A 134 -10.02 12.27 -12.00
N GLU A 135 -9.88 12.48 -13.30
CA GLU A 135 -8.64 12.22 -14.02
C GLU A 135 -7.56 13.24 -13.62
N VAL A 136 -6.34 12.73 -13.42
CA VAL A 136 -5.16 13.57 -13.26
C VAL A 136 -4.54 13.79 -14.64
N ALA A 137 -4.52 15.04 -15.09
CA ALA A 137 -3.97 15.40 -16.40
C ALA A 137 -2.65 16.17 -16.25
N LEU A 138 -1.75 16.03 -17.23
CA LEU A 138 -0.58 16.90 -17.35
C LEU A 138 -1.05 18.33 -17.71
N ASP A 139 -0.46 19.32 -17.05
CA ASP A 139 -0.62 20.73 -17.41
C ASP A 139 0.67 21.22 -18.06
N GLU A 140 0.66 21.27 -19.40
CA GLU A 140 1.82 21.69 -20.20
C GLU A 140 2.28 23.12 -19.90
N ALA A 141 1.38 24.00 -19.44
CA ALA A 141 1.72 25.39 -19.17
C ALA A 141 2.55 25.55 -17.89
N SER A 142 2.20 24.79 -16.83
CA SER A 142 2.94 24.80 -15.56
C SER A 142 4.05 23.75 -15.50
N GLY A 143 4.04 22.76 -16.40
CA GLY A 143 4.85 21.55 -16.28
C GLY A 143 4.43 20.67 -15.09
N GLY A 144 3.20 20.85 -14.60
CA GLY A 144 2.63 20.17 -13.44
C GLY A 144 1.52 19.19 -13.79
N PHE A 145 0.77 18.78 -12.77
CA PHE A 145 -0.35 17.86 -12.87
C PHE A 145 -1.59 18.50 -12.25
N ARG A 146 -2.74 18.39 -12.93
CA ARG A 146 -4.01 18.99 -12.52
C ARG A 146 -5.06 17.93 -12.19
N CYS A 147 -5.81 18.16 -11.12
CA CYS A 147 -6.93 17.33 -10.70
C CYS A 147 -7.91 18.17 -9.86
N GLY A 148 -9.21 18.16 -10.18
CA GLY A 148 -10.25 18.80 -9.35
C GLY A 148 -10.07 20.30 -9.03
N GLY A 149 -9.38 21.05 -9.90
CA GLY A 149 -9.04 22.47 -9.68
C GLY A 149 -7.70 22.70 -8.96
N TRP A 150 -7.07 21.65 -8.44
CA TRP A 150 -5.70 21.68 -7.96
C TRP A 150 -4.70 21.48 -9.10
N THR A 151 -3.54 22.11 -8.96
CA THR A 151 -2.37 21.94 -9.83
C THR A 151 -1.16 21.75 -8.94
N ALA A 152 -0.42 20.68 -9.15
CA ALA A 152 0.73 20.30 -8.35
C ALA A 152 1.97 20.10 -9.24
N ARG A 153 3.15 20.47 -8.76
CA ARG A 153 4.42 20.14 -9.42
C ARG A 153 5.56 20.01 -8.41
N VAL A 154 6.68 19.48 -8.87
CA VAL A 154 7.94 19.53 -8.13
C VAL A 154 8.70 20.81 -8.50
N ALA A 155 9.12 21.57 -7.49
CA ALA A 155 9.87 22.81 -7.63
C ALA A 155 10.96 22.86 -6.56
N GLN A 156 12.23 23.03 -6.96
CA GLN A 156 13.34 23.17 -6.01
C GLN A 156 13.38 22.05 -4.94
N ARG A 157 13.13 20.80 -5.35
CA ARG A 157 13.03 19.62 -4.45
C ARG A 157 11.89 19.68 -3.42
N ALA A 158 10.83 20.42 -3.70
CA ALA A 158 9.62 20.44 -2.89
C ALA A 158 8.38 20.26 -3.78
N LEU A 159 7.36 19.59 -3.24
CA LEU A 159 6.05 19.52 -3.87
C LEU A 159 5.27 20.81 -3.58
N VAL A 160 4.74 21.42 -4.63
CA VAL A 160 4.04 22.70 -4.56
C VAL A 160 2.66 22.57 -5.17
N LEU A 161 1.65 23.09 -4.47
CA LEU A 161 0.31 23.31 -4.98
C LEU A 161 0.20 24.75 -5.47
N GLU A 162 -0.09 24.96 -6.75
CA GLU A 162 -0.14 26.29 -7.37
C GLU A 162 -1.55 26.89 -7.36
N SER A 163 -2.57 26.04 -7.55
CA SER A 163 -3.98 26.43 -7.50
C SER A 163 -4.69 25.78 -6.33
N GLU A 164 -5.96 26.13 -6.15
CA GLU A 164 -6.83 25.59 -5.11
C GLU A 164 -8.07 24.96 -5.74
N GLY A 165 -8.36 23.72 -5.36
CA GLY A 165 -9.58 23.01 -5.71
C GLY A 165 -10.50 22.88 -4.49
N LYS A 166 -11.73 22.39 -4.73
CA LYS A 166 -12.73 22.25 -3.66
C LYS A 166 -12.48 21.03 -2.76
N GLU A 167 -12.03 19.93 -3.36
CA GLU A 167 -11.82 18.67 -2.65
C GLU A 167 -10.32 18.45 -2.41
N PRO A 168 -9.84 18.39 -1.15
CA PRO A 168 -8.44 18.16 -0.85
C PRO A 168 -7.84 16.87 -1.44
N LEU A 169 -8.65 15.80 -1.57
CA LEU A 169 -8.17 14.57 -2.20
C LEU A 169 -7.72 14.74 -3.65
N ASP A 170 -8.35 15.64 -4.40
CA ASP A 170 -7.93 15.93 -5.76
C ASP A 170 -6.54 16.57 -5.79
N GLY A 171 -6.23 17.41 -4.79
CA GLY A 171 -4.89 17.94 -4.59
C GLY A 171 -3.88 16.84 -4.26
N LEU A 172 -4.25 15.87 -3.43
CA LEU A 172 -3.39 14.72 -3.13
C LEU A 172 -3.10 13.88 -4.38
N ARG A 173 -4.11 13.64 -5.23
CA ARG A 173 -3.97 12.92 -6.51
C ARG A 173 -3.01 13.64 -7.46
N ALA A 174 -3.14 14.97 -7.57
CA ALA A 174 -2.21 15.79 -8.34
C ALA A 174 -0.77 15.72 -7.79
N LEU A 175 -0.60 15.78 -6.46
CA LEU A 175 0.72 15.65 -5.82
C LEU A 175 1.35 14.27 -6.07
N CYS A 176 0.56 13.20 -6.03
CA CYS A 176 1.04 11.84 -6.34
C CYS A 176 1.61 11.79 -7.77
N ALA A 177 0.87 12.31 -8.75
CA ALA A 177 1.34 12.33 -10.13
C ALA A 177 2.63 13.15 -10.29
N ALA A 178 2.73 14.31 -9.63
CA ALA A 178 3.95 15.12 -9.64
C ALA A 178 5.15 14.39 -9.01
N ALA A 179 4.96 13.82 -7.82
CA ALA A 179 6.01 13.11 -7.09
C ALA A 179 6.50 11.88 -7.85
N TRP A 180 5.57 11.05 -8.33
CA TRP A 180 5.91 9.78 -8.99
C TRP A 180 6.50 9.98 -10.38
N SER A 181 6.06 11.03 -11.11
CA SER A 181 6.63 11.36 -12.42
C SER A 181 8.06 11.88 -12.30
N GLU A 182 8.37 12.66 -11.26
CA GLU A 182 9.74 13.10 -10.97
C GLU A 182 10.63 11.92 -10.55
N ALA A 183 10.12 11.03 -9.69
CA ALA A 183 10.86 9.90 -9.17
C ALA A 183 11.14 8.79 -10.20
N GLY A 184 10.31 8.68 -11.24
CA GLY A 184 10.38 7.58 -12.21
C GLY A 184 10.26 6.22 -11.52
N ASP A 185 11.25 5.36 -11.68
CA ASP A 185 11.32 4.04 -11.04
C ASP A 185 11.80 4.07 -9.58
N GLY A 186 12.12 5.26 -9.04
CA GLY A 186 12.57 5.45 -7.67
C GLY A 186 11.49 5.90 -6.70
N VAL A 187 11.92 6.55 -5.62
CA VAL A 187 11.08 7.19 -4.60
C VAL A 187 11.30 8.70 -4.69
N SER A 188 10.24 9.51 -4.58
CA SER A 188 10.41 10.97 -4.56
C SER A 188 11.03 11.41 -3.24
N GLU A 189 12.07 12.24 -3.33
CA GLU A 189 12.71 12.87 -2.18
C GLU A 189 12.22 14.32 -1.98
N ALA A 190 11.19 14.73 -2.72
CA ALA A 190 10.66 16.09 -2.66
C ALA A 190 9.96 16.34 -1.31
N ASP A 191 10.24 17.48 -0.68
CA ASP A 191 9.56 17.89 0.55
C ASP A 191 8.07 18.15 0.29
N ALA A 192 7.21 17.35 0.94
CA ALA A 192 5.76 17.43 0.82
C ALA A 192 5.09 18.24 1.94
N GLY A 193 5.83 18.65 2.99
CA GLY A 193 5.24 19.12 4.25
C GLY A 193 4.30 20.32 4.07
N LYS A 194 4.73 21.33 3.31
CA LYS A 194 3.91 22.52 3.05
C LYS A 194 2.68 22.22 2.18
N ALA A 195 2.85 21.35 1.18
CA ALA A 195 1.76 20.96 0.28
C ALA A 195 0.68 20.17 1.03
N LEU A 196 1.09 19.18 1.82
CA LEU A 196 0.17 18.38 2.64
C LEU A 196 -0.55 19.22 3.70
N ALA A 197 0.17 20.14 4.37
CA ALA A 197 -0.44 21.05 5.34
C ALA A 197 -1.55 21.92 4.71
N ARG A 198 -1.40 22.29 3.43
CA ARG A 198 -2.43 23.05 2.70
C ARG A 198 -3.68 22.22 2.39
N LEU A 199 -3.55 20.91 2.21
CA LEU A 199 -4.71 20.03 1.95
C LEU A 199 -5.51 19.71 3.22
N GLY A 200 -4.90 19.76 4.41
CA GLY A 200 -5.59 19.48 5.67
C GLY A 200 -6.14 18.04 5.75
N LEU A 201 -5.41 17.09 5.14
CA LEU A 201 -5.74 15.65 5.13
C LEU A 201 -5.11 14.91 6.31
#